data_AF-A0A833VIR8-F1
#
_entry.id   AF-A0A833VIR8-F1
#
_cell.length_a   1.000
_cell.length_b   1.000
_cell.length_c   1.000
_cell.angle_alpha   90.00
_cell.angle_beta   90.00
_cell.angle_gamma   90.00
#
_symmetry.space_group_name_H-M   'P 1'
#
loop_
_entity.id
_entity.type
_entity.pdbx_description
1 polymer ?
#
loop_
_entity_poly.entity_id
_entity_poly.type
_entity_poly.pdbx_seq_one_letter_code
_entity_poly.pdbx_strand_id
1 'polypeptide(L)'
;MIKVVLLKDVFEIYISGLESAKIGYLFCRDFDLFSLEKFDGGDTIPEGGFKHLVHIFHWSSIPNGKYVLDPSRTNNLTISNFHIPSASELQLSQTVFIKDRGGSIDVSYGDGRISGVMQLTPWKLHHISTKLYESFLIFEQNYLEVGKPFTAYVACLYCLLKTEADVKILRENGIIRNTIFDDKNVLCYVQELKTLIDDTLRMPNELVILKEKVMEHHKKSIYRVYGEFKKRYCSNTWIVISVIAGILLFVLTFIQTVYGTLSYYKQ
;
A
#
# COMPACT_ATOMS: atom_id res chain seq x y z
N MET A 1 0.34 -35.28 -1.60
CA MET A 1 0.34 -35.24 -3.08
C MET A 1 -1.04 -35.46 -3.71
N ILE A 2 -2.00 -36.13 -3.05
CA ILE A 2 -3.33 -36.47 -3.62
C ILE A 2 -4.40 -35.35 -3.44
N LYS A 3 -4.23 -34.39 -2.53
CA LYS A 3 -5.23 -33.32 -2.28
C LYS A 3 -5.20 -32.14 -3.27
N VAL A 4 -4.09 -31.90 -3.98
CA VAL A 4 -3.98 -30.79 -4.94
C VAL A 4 -4.52 -31.20 -6.33
N VAL A 5 -4.47 -32.49 -6.65
CA VAL A 5 -4.98 -33.03 -7.92
C VAL A 5 -6.52 -32.98 -7.96
N LEU A 6 -7.18 -33.31 -6.84
CA LEU A 6 -8.64 -33.24 -6.74
C LEU A 6 -9.20 -31.82 -6.93
N LEU A 7 -8.46 -30.76 -6.58
CA LEU A 7 -8.92 -29.38 -6.84
C LEU A 7 -8.78 -28.97 -8.31
N LYS A 8 -7.85 -29.60 -9.04
CA LYS A 8 -7.65 -29.38 -10.47
C LYS A 8 -8.77 -30.05 -11.28
N ASP A 9 -9.10 -31.30 -10.93
CA ASP A 9 -10.07 -32.10 -11.68
C ASP A 9 -11.54 -31.73 -11.36
N VAL A 10 -11.84 -31.29 -10.13
CA VAL A 10 -13.21 -30.87 -9.77
C VAL A 10 -13.57 -29.50 -10.35
N PHE A 11 -12.58 -28.63 -10.63
CA PHE A 11 -12.82 -27.29 -11.18
C PHE A 11 -12.63 -27.17 -12.70
N GLU A 12 -11.95 -28.11 -13.36
CA GLU A 12 -11.86 -28.12 -14.83
C GLU A 12 -13.23 -28.32 -15.52
N ILE A 13 -14.26 -28.77 -14.80
CA ILE A 13 -15.57 -29.10 -15.36
C ILE A 13 -16.53 -27.88 -15.44
N TYR A 14 -16.22 -26.71 -14.84
CA TYR A 14 -17.26 -25.68 -14.64
C TYR A 14 -16.87 -24.21 -14.89
N ILE A 15 -16.05 -23.89 -15.89
CA ILE A 15 -15.62 -22.49 -16.08
C ILE A 15 -15.89 -21.98 -17.50
N SER A 16 -17.14 -21.53 -17.68
CA SER A 16 -17.52 -20.55 -18.70
C SER A 16 -18.63 -19.66 -18.15
N GLY A 17 -18.28 -18.63 -17.37
CA GLY A 17 -19.27 -17.64 -16.92
C GLY A 17 -18.87 -16.80 -15.70
N LEU A 18 -19.62 -15.71 -15.51
CA LEU A 18 -19.51 -14.77 -14.38
C LEU A 18 -19.74 -15.45 -13.01
N GLU A 19 -20.50 -16.55 -12.98
CA GLU A 19 -20.73 -17.34 -11.77
C GLU A 19 -19.43 -18.01 -11.26
N SER A 20 -18.60 -18.53 -12.17
CA SER A 20 -17.28 -19.09 -11.84
C SER A 20 -16.34 -18.04 -11.24
N ALA A 21 -16.45 -16.77 -11.67
CA ALA A 21 -15.67 -15.68 -11.10
C ALA A 21 -16.17 -15.25 -9.71
N LYS A 22 -17.49 -15.27 -9.47
CA LYS A 22 -18.08 -15.11 -8.14
C LYS A 22 -17.66 -16.25 -7.20
N ILE A 23 -17.60 -17.49 -7.69
CA ILE A 23 -17.08 -18.64 -6.93
C ILE A 23 -15.59 -18.46 -6.62
N GLY A 24 -14.79 -17.99 -7.58
CA GLY A 24 -13.39 -17.61 -7.35
C GLY A 24 -13.24 -16.55 -6.27
N TYR A 25 -14.07 -15.50 -6.29
CA TYR A 25 -14.12 -14.49 -5.24
C TYR A 25 -14.55 -15.05 -3.89
N LEU A 26 -15.62 -15.85 -3.84
CA LEU A 26 -16.11 -16.49 -2.62
C LEU A 26 -15.03 -17.39 -2.04
N PHE A 27 -14.29 -18.12 -2.87
CA PHE A 27 -13.13 -18.89 -2.44
C PHE A 27 -11.99 -17.98 -1.96
N CYS A 28 -11.67 -16.87 -2.64
CA CYS A 28 -10.70 -15.88 -2.14
C CYS A 28 -11.07 -15.31 -0.76
N ARG A 29 -12.37 -15.09 -0.53
CA ARG A 29 -12.93 -14.61 0.73
C ARG A 29 -12.95 -15.70 1.81
N ASP A 30 -13.37 -16.91 1.47
CA ASP A 30 -13.53 -18.03 2.41
C ASP A 30 -12.17 -18.69 2.75
N PHE A 31 -11.20 -18.66 1.82
CA PHE A 31 -9.78 -18.97 2.09
C PHE A 31 -9.00 -17.76 2.61
N ASP A 32 -9.67 -16.62 2.77
CA ASP A 32 -9.18 -15.42 3.43
C ASP A 32 -7.83 -14.92 2.87
N LEU A 33 -7.67 -15.01 1.56
CA LEU A 33 -6.43 -14.71 0.83
C LEU A 33 -6.10 -13.21 0.90
N PHE A 34 -7.12 -12.36 0.79
CA PHE A 34 -7.05 -10.92 1.04
C PHE A 34 -8.30 -10.53 1.85
N SER A 35 -8.22 -9.51 2.70
CA SER A 35 -9.43 -9.01 3.40
C SER A 35 -10.33 -8.20 2.46
N LEU A 36 -10.72 -8.80 1.33
CA LEU A 36 -11.55 -8.15 0.31
C LEU A 36 -12.97 -8.08 0.84
N GLU A 37 -13.36 -6.91 1.35
CA GLU A 37 -14.69 -6.69 1.91
C GLU A 37 -15.76 -6.58 0.80
N LYS A 38 -15.35 -6.47 -0.47
CA LYS A 38 -16.23 -6.36 -1.66
C LYS A 38 -15.65 -7.13 -2.85
N PHE A 39 -16.50 -7.52 -3.80
CA PHE A 39 -16.08 -8.00 -5.12
C PHE A 39 -15.97 -6.79 -6.05
N ASP A 40 -14.80 -6.62 -6.68
CA ASP A 40 -14.52 -5.51 -7.61
C ASP A 40 -14.05 -6.03 -8.99
N GLY A 41 -14.29 -7.32 -9.30
CA GLY A 41 -14.01 -7.87 -10.62
C GLY A 41 -14.92 -7.21 -11.67
N GLY A 42 -14.34 -6.83 -12.81
CA GLY A 42 -15.05 -6.05 -13.83
C GLY A 42 -16.31 -6.72 -14.35
N ASP A 43 -17.23 -5.91 -14.88
CA ASP A 43 -18.50 -6.43 -15.42
C ASP A 43 -18.31 -7.27 -16.71
N THR A 44 -17.09 -7.26 -17.28
CA THR A 44 -16.75 -7.89 -18.56
C THR A 44 -15.71 -8.98 -18.40
N ILE A 45 -16.07 -10.21 -18.78
CA ILE A 45 -15.18 -11.37 -18.84
C ILE A 45 -14.07 -11.10 -19.87
N PRO A 46 -12.81 -11.50 -19.63
CA PRO A 46 -11.74 -11.36 -20.61
C PRO A 46 -12.07 -12.03 -21.95
N GLU A 47 -11.69 -11.38 -23.06
CA GLU A 47 -11.83 -11.95 -24.41
C GLU A 47 -11.04 -13.27 -24.48
N GLY A 48 -11.73 -14.37 -24.80
CA GLY A 48 -11.15 -15.73 -24.77
C GLY A 48 -11.36 -16.52 -23.48
N GLY A 49 -12.04 -15.94 -22.48
CA GLY A 49 -12.42 -16.62 -21.24
C GLY A 49 -11.26 -16.89 -20.28
N PHE A 50 -11.54 -17.65 -19.23
CA PHE A 50 -10.55 -17.95 -18.20
C PHE A 50 -9.70 -19.16 -18.57
N LYS A 51 -8.40 -18.92 -18.78
CA LYS A 51 -7.40 -19.95 -19.12
C LYS A 51 -7.19 -21.02 -18.03
N HIS A 52 -7.28 -20.64 -16.75
CA HIS A 52 -7.10 -21.54 -15.60
C HIS A 52 -7.54 -20.86 -14.31
N LEU A 53 -7.64 -21.61 -13.21
CA LEU A 53 -8.11 -21.13 -11.91
C LEU A 53 -7.32 -19.91 -11.39
N VAL A 54 -5.99 -19.88 -11.57
CA VAL A 54 -5.17 -18.72 -11.17
C VAL A 54 -5.56 -17.45 -11.92
N HIS A 55 -5.99 -17.54 -13.19
CA HIS A 55 -6.44 -16.38 -13.96
C HIS A 55 -7.74 -15.82 -13.37
N ILE A 56 -8.65 -16.67 -12.89
CA ILE A 56 -9.89 -16.24 -12.24
C ILE A 56 -9.59 -15.53 -10.93
N PHE A 57 -8.74 -16.12 -10.10
CA PHE A 57 -8.36 -15.53 -8.83
C PHE A 57 -7.66 -14.19 -9.02
N HIS A 58 -6.72 -14.13 -9.97
CA HIS A 58 -6.03 -12.90 -10.37
C HIS A 58 -7.05 -11.85 -10.80
N TRP A 59 -7.87 -12.15 -11.81
CA TRP A 59 -8.91 -11.24 -12.33
C TRP A 59 -9.89 -10.76 -11.25
N SER A 60 -10.31 -11.62 -10.33
CA SER A 60 -11.22 -11.26 -9.23
C SER A 60 -10.61 -10.37 -8.16
N SER A 61 -9.27 -10.31 -8.09
CA SER A 61 -8.53 -9.64 -7.01
C SER A 61 -7.91 -8.31 -7.47
N ILE A 62 -8.18 -7.86 -8.70
CA ILE A 62 -7.45 -6.77 -9.34
C ILE A 62 -8.33 -5.57 -9.61
N PRO A 63 -7.81 -4.34 -9.43
CA PRO A 63 -8.56 -3.15 -9.76
C PRO A 63 -8.75 -3.04 -11.28
N ASN A 64 -9.99 -2.90 -11.71
CA ASN A 64 -10.32 -2.78 -13.13
C ASN A 64 -9.65 -1.55 -13.77
N GLY A 65 -9.01 -1.76 -14.92
CA GLY A 65 -8.43 -0.68 -15.72
C GLY A 65 -7.20 -0.01 -15.12
N LYS A 66 -6.64 -0.53 -14.02
CA LYS A 66 -5.38 -0.06 -13.43
C LYS A 66 -4.24 -1.04 -13.73
N TYR A 67 -3.01 -0.52 -13.70
CA TYR A 67 -1.78 -1.30 -13.84
C TYR A 67 -1.61 -2.02 -15.18
N VAL A 68 -2.34 -1.56 -16.21
CA VAL A 68 -2.22 -2.03 -17.58
C VAL A 68 -1.00 -1.39 -18.23
N LEU A 69 -0.22 -2.18 -18.96
CA LEU A 69 0.88 -1.66 -19.74
C LEU A 69 0.35 -1.03 -21.02
N ASP A 70 0.34 0.31 -21.06
CA ASP A 70 0.05 1.06 -22.29
C ASP A 70 1.33 1.13 -23.15
N PRO A 71 1.36 0.50 -24.35
CA PRO A 71 2.51 0.54 -25.25
C PRO A 71 2.83 1.96 -25.74
N SER A 72 1.84 2.86 -25.75
CA SER A 72 1.99 4.24 -26.22
C SER A 72 2.57 5.17 -25.16
N ARG A 73 2.51 4.79 -23.87
CA ARG A 73 3.11 5.54 -22.77
C ARG A 73 4.46 4.96 -22.38
N THR A 74 5.52 5.54 -22.93
CA THR A 74 6.93 5.20 -22.68
C THR A 74 7.46 5.82 -21.37
N ASN A 75 7.13 5.27 -20.21
CA ASN A 75 7.97 5.41 -19.00
C ASN A 75 9.22 4.49 -19.07
N ASN A 76 10.29 4.81 -18.35
CA ASN A 76 11.48 3.93 -18.23
C ASN A 76 11.56 3.25 -16.85
N LEU A 77 10.43 3.17 -16.14
CA LEU A 77 10.37 2.61 -14.80
C LEU A 77 10.38 1.09 -14.90
N THR A 78 11.50 0.52 -14.52
CA THR A 78 11.66 -0.91 -14.27
C THR A 78 11.57 -1.19 -12.79
N ILE A 79 11.39 -2.45 -12.42
CA ILE A 79 11.42 -2.89 -11.02
C ILE A 79 12.75 -2.55 -10.34
N SER A 80 13.87 -2.74 -11.04
CA SER A 80 15.21 -2.42 -10.52
C SER A 80 15.38 -0.93 -10.16
N ASN A 81 14.72 -0.04 -10.89
CA ASN A 81 14.80 1.41 -10.70
C ASN A 81 13.62 1.97 -9.87
N PHE A 82 12.68 1.10 -9.47
CA PHE A 82 11.59 1.48 -8.60
C PHE A 82 12.09 1.54 -7.14
N HIS A 83 11.94 2.71 -6.54
CA HIS A 83 12.37 2.95 -5.17
C HIS A 83 11.46 4.00 -4.54
N ILE A 84 10.99 3.68 -3.34
CA ILE A 84 10.22 4.52 -2.43
C ILE A 84 10.86 4.36 -1.04
N PRO A 85 10.83 5.39 -0.15
CA PRO A 85 11.35 5.27 1.20
C PRO A 85 10.65 4.15 2.00
N SER A 86 11.36 3.62 2.98
CA SER A 86 10.86 2.56 3.87
C SER A 86 9.67 3.03 4.73
N ALA A 87 8.92 2.11 5.33
CA ALA A 87 7.78 2.45 6.17
C ALA A 87 8.18 3.36 7.36
N SER A 88 9.32 3.08 7.98
CA SER A 88 9.87 3.91 9.06
C SER A 88 10.23 5.32 8.58
N GLU A 89 10.86 5.46 7.41
CA GLU A 89 11.20 6.78 6.83
C GLU A 89 9.96 7.57 6.45
N LEU A 90 8.95 6.90 5.89
CA LEU A 90 7.68 7.53 5.55
C LEU A 90 6.94 8.02 6.79
N GLN A 91 6.97 7.25 7.88
CA GLN A 91 6.41 7.66 9.17
C GLN A 91 7.13 8.90 9.74
N LEU A 92 8.45 9.02 9.55
CA LEU A 92 9.20 10.23 9.93
C LEU A 92 8.77 11.45 9.10
N SER A 93 8.43 11.26 7.82
CA SER A 93 7.84 12.31 6.97
C SER A 93 6.33 12.50 7.14
N GLN A 94 5.75 12.07 8.27
CA GLN A 94 4.31 12.20 8.56
C GLN A 94 3.40 11.49 7.55
N THR A 95 3.85 10.41 6.93
CA THR A 95 2.96 9.53 6.18
C THR A 95 2.26 8.57 7.13
N VAL A 96 0.94 8.49 7.02
CA VAL A 96 0.09 7.55 7.75
C VAL A 96 -0.28 6.39 6.84
N PHE A 97 -0.15 5.18 7.38
CA PHE A 97 -0.55 3.96 6.69
C PHE A 97 -2.00 3.62 7.04
N ILE A 98 -2.83 3.42 6.03
CA ILE A 98 -4.24 3.07 6.22
C ILE A 98 -4.52 1.80 5.43
N LYS A 99 -5.20 0.84 6.06
CA LYS A 99 -5.69 -0.33 5.32
C LYS A 99 -6.78 0.09 4.35
N ASP A 100 -6.64 -0.32 3.09
CA ASP A 100 -7.74 -0.23 2.14
C ASP A 100 -8.77 -1.33 2.46
N ARG A 101 -10.05 -1.00 2.33
CA ARG A 101 -11.17 -1.95 2.47
C ARG A 101 -11.77 -2.30 1.10
N GLY A 102 -11.07 -1.94 0.03
CA GLY A 102 -11.44 -2.26 -1.34
C GLY A 102 -11.51 -3.75 -1.62
N GLY A 103 -12.14 -4.07 -2.75
CA GLY A 103 -12.28 -5.44 -3.25
C GLY A 103 -11.11 -5.92 -4.08
N SER A 104 -10.06 -5.12 -4.21
CA SER A 104 -8.93 -5.38 -5.09
C SER A 104 -7.57 -5.07 -4.44
N ILE A 105 -6.51 -5.63 -5.01
CA ILE A 105 -5.13 -5.38 -4.63
C ILE A 105 -4.69 -4.06 -5.27
N ASP A 106 -4.60 -3.00 -4.47
CA ASP A 106 -4.25 -1.67 -4.92
C ASP A 106 -3.30 -0.99 -3.93
N VAL A 107 -2.49 -0.06 -4.44
CA VAL A 107 -1.67 0.84 -3.64
C VAL A 107 -1.96 2.26 -4.11
N SER A 108 -2.44 3.08 -3.19
CA SER A 108 -2.73 4.48 -3.46
C SER A 108 -1.97 5.39 -2.49
N TYR A 109 -1.66 6.58 -2.98
CA TYR A 109 -1.08 7.64 -2.16
C TYR A 109 -1.87 8.93 -2.36
N GLY A 110 -2.38 9.45 -1.26
CA GLY A 110 -3.09 10.71 -1.19
C GLY A 110 -2.32 11.71 -0.35
N ASP A 111 -2.35 12.98 -0.77
CA ASP A 111 -1.89 14.08 0.08
C ASP A 111 -3.04 14.48 1.02
N GLY A 112 -2.81 14.30 2.32
CA GLY A 112 -3.61 14.96 3.34
C GLY A 112 -3.12 16.39 3.55
N ARG A 113 -3.89 17.17 4.31
CA ARG A 113 -3.60 18.60 4.57
C ARG A 113 -2.25 18.82 5.29
N ILE A 114 -1.85 17.87 6.14
CA ILE A 114 -0.65 17.96 7.00
C ILE A 114 0.19 16.65 6.94
N SER A 115 -0.34 15.59 6.35
CA SER A 115 0.24 14.24 6.37
C SER A 115 -0.02 13.54 5.04
N GLY A 116 0.96 12.80 4.54
CA GLY A 116 0.76 11.84 3.47
C GLY A 116 -0.11 10.68 3.94
N VAL A 117 -0.93 10.12 3.06
CA VAL A 117 -1.72 8.93 3.37
C VAL A 117 -1.41 7.86 2.34
N MET A 118 -0.77 6.79 2.78
CA MET A 118 -0.51 5.62 1.95
C MET A 118 -1.52 4.53 2.28
N GLN A 119 -2.36 4.19 1.30
CA GLN A 119 -3.36 3.15 1.45
C GLN A 119 -2.89 1.87 0.75
N LEU A 120 -2.96 0.76 1.47
CA LEU A 120 -2.62 -0.56 0.94
C LEU A 120 -3.70 -1.57 1.29
N THR A 121 -4.05 -2.43 0.34
CA THR A 121 -4.91 -3.60 0.59
C THR A 121 -4.24 -4.51 1.63
N PRO A 122 -4.99 -5.03 2.62
CA PRO A 122 -4.45 -5.96 3.61
C PRO A 122 -3.89 -7.24 2.99
N TRP A 123 -2.64 -7.54 3.31
CA TRP A 123 -1.92 -8.71 2.87
C TRP A 123 -1.93 -9.79 3.96
N LYS A 124 -2.55 -10.94 3.66
CA LYS A 124 -2.65 -12.07 4.58
C LYS A 124 -1.64 -13.16 4.23
N LEU A 125 -0.85 -13.56 5.22
CA LEU A 125 0.20 -14.55 5.06
C LEU A 125 -0.17 -15.88 5.76
N HIS A 126 -0.49 -16.87 4.94
CA HIS A 126 -0.85 -18.25 5.29
C HIS A 126 -0.21 -19.21 4.26
N HIS A 127 -0.01 -20.50 4.59
CA HIS A 127 0.67 -21.46 3.70
C HIS A 127 0.06 -21.60 2.29
N ILE A 128 -1.26 -21.45 2.19
CA ILE A 128 -1.98 -21.52 0.90
C ILE A 128 -1.86 -20.19 0.15
N SER A 129 -1.90 -19.06 0.88
CA SER A 129 -1.83 -17.74 0.27
C SER A 129 -0.46 -17.46 -0.34
N THR A 130 0.61 -17.91 0.32
CA THR A 130 1.97 -17.72 -0.19
C THR A 130 2.18 -18.39 -1.55
N LYS A 131 1.66 -19.60 -1.73
CA LYS A 131 1.74 -20.32 -3.01
C LYS A 131 0.88 -19.69 -4.10
N LEU A 132 -0.26 -19.12 -3.74
CA LEU A 132 -1.10 -18.39 -4.70
C LEU A 132 -0.40 -17.10 -5.16
N TYR A 133 0.25 -16.37 -4.27
CA TYR A 133 1.01 -15.16 -4.60
C TYR A 133 2.18 -15.43 -5.54
N GLU A 134 2.96 -16.49 -5.30
CA GLU A 134 3.99 -16.94 -6.25
C GLU A 134 3.37 -17.22 -7.63
N SER A 135 2.21 -17.88 -7.66
CA SER A 135 1.49 -18.18 -8.89
C SER A 135 0.98 -16.92 -9.61
N PHE A 136 0.54 -15.90 -8.89
CA PHE A 136 0.14 -14.60 -9.46
C PHE A 136 1.32 -13.90 -10.13
N LEU A 137 2.51 -13.90 -9.51
CA LEU A 137 3.70 -13.30 -10.12
C LEU A 137 4.11 -14.02 -11.41
N ILE A 138 4.08 -15.36 -11.41
CA ILE A 138 4.39 -16.15 -12.61
C ILE A 138 3.35 -15.88 -13.71
N PHE A 139 2.07 -15.77 -13.33
CA PHE A 139 0.99 -15.46 -14.26
C PHE A 139 1.16 -14.08 -14.90
N GLU A 140 1.36 -13.02 -14.11
CA GLU A 140 1.56 -11.66 -14.64
C GLU A 140 2.82 -11.51 -15.51
N GLN A 141 3.87 -12.27 -15.22
CA GLN A 141 5.09 -12.25 -16.02
C GLN A 141 4.90 -12.95 -17.38
N ASN A 142 4.09 -14.01 -17.43
CA ASN A 142 3.84 -14.77 -18.66
C ASN A 142 2.75 -14.16 -19.56
N TYR A 143 1.83 -13.37 -19.00
CA TYR A 143 0.70 -12.79 -19.75
C TYR A 143 0.69 -11.26 -19.67
N LEU A 144 1.33 -10.62 -20.66
CA LEU A 144 1.46 -9.16 -20.73
C LEU A 144 0.11 -8.41 -20.83
N GLU A 145 -0.92 -9.08 -21.36
CA GLU A 145 -2.25 -8.51 -21.61
C GLU A 145 -3.07 -8.26 -20.33
N VAL A 146 -2.75 -8.94 -19.22
CA VAL A 146 -3.56 -8.91 -17.98
C VAL A 146 -3.13 -7.77 -17.04
N GLY A 147 -2.09 -7.02 -17.39
CA GLY A 147 -1.50 -5.99 -16.53
C GLY A 147 -0.65 -6.57 -15.40
N LYS A 148 -0.08 -5.68 -14.57
CA LYS A 148 0.89 -6.04 -13.51
C LYS A 148 0.56 -5.50 -12.11
N PRO A 149 -0.69 -5.60 -11.63
CA PRO A 149 -1.11 -5.06 -10.34
C PRO A 149 -0.44 -5.76 -9.15
N PHE A 150 -0.35 -7.09 -9.13
CA PHE A 150 0.26 -7.81 -8.02
C PHE A 150 1.77 -7.59 -7.98
N THR A 151 2.42 -7.57 -9.13
CA THR A 151 3.84 -7.24 -9.26
C THR A 151 4.14 -5.82 -8.75
N ALA A 152 3.32 -4.83 -9.12
CA ALA A 152 3.43 -3.47 -8.63
C ALA A 152 3.23 -3.39 -7.10
N TYR A 153 2.26 -4.15 -6.57
CA TYR A 153 2.00 -4.26 -5.15
C TYR A 153 3.20 -4.86 -4.39
N VAL A 154 3.79 -5.96 -4.89
CA VAL A 154 5.01 -6.57 -4.30
C VAL A 154 6.20 -5.62 -4.37
N ALA A 155 6.38 -4.88 -5.47
CA ALA A 155 7.44 -3.87 -5.59
C ALA A 155 7.31 -2.77 -4.53
N CYS A 156 6.09 -2.30 -4.26
CA CYS A 156 5.79 -1.36 -3.17
C CYS A 156 6.13 -1.96 -1.81
N LEU A 157 5.64 -3.17 -1.49
CA LEU A 157 5.93 -3.84 -0.23
C LEU A 157 7.43 -4.05 0.00
N TYR A 158 8.17 -4.45 -1.04
CA TYR A 158 9.61 -4.63 -0.97
C TYR A 158 10.36 -3.33 -0.66
N CYS A 159 9.88 -2.19 -1.15
CA CYS A 159 10.45 -0.88 -0.81
C CYS A 159 10.13 -0.48 0.63
N LEU A 160 8.90 -0.70 1.08
CA LEU A 160 8.43 -0.35 2.41
C LEU A 160 9.07 -1.18 3.52
N LEU A 161 9.34 -2.46 3.27
CA LEU A 161 9.84 -3.42 4.25
C LEU A 161 11.35 -3.61 4.10
N LYS A 162 12.13 -2.88 4.91
CA LYS A 162 13.60 -3.04 4.98
C LYS A 162 14.08 -3.63 6.29
N THR A 163 13.29 -3.47 7.35
CA THR A 163 13.60 -3.90 8.71
C THR A 163 12.38 -4.55 9.37
N GLU A 164 12.60 -5.28 10.46
CA GLU A 164 11.50 -5.83 11.27
C GLU A 164 10.61 -4.72 11.86
N ALA A 165 11.18 -3.53 12.12
CA ALA A 165 10.41 -2.37 12.58
C ALA A 165 9.39 -1.93 11.51
N ASP A 166 9.76 -1.97 10.22
CA ASP A 166 8.83 -1.66 9.13
C ASP A 166 7.67 -2.66 9.07
N VAL A 167 7.98 -3.95 9.25
CA VAL A 167 6.97 -5.02 9.31
C VAL A 167 6.00 -4.76 10.46
N LYS A 168 6.52 -4.37 11.62
CA LYS A 168 5.71 -4.03 12.79
C LYS A 168 4.79 -2.83 12.53
N ILE A 169 5.28 -1.76 11.91
CA ILE A 169 4.46 -0.58 11.55
C ILE A 169 3.30 -1.00 10.66
N LEU A 170 3.56 -1.77 9.60
CA LEU A 170 2.52 -2.22 8.67
C LEU A 170 1.54 -3.22 9.32
N ARG A 171 2.00 -4.03 10.28
CA ARG A 171 1.14 -4.90 11.09
C ARG A 171 0.24 -4.13 12.03
N GLU A 172 0.77 -3.15 12.76
CA GLU A 172 0.00 -2.29 13.68
C GLU A 172 -1.11 -1.53 12.95
N ASN A 173 -0.88 -1.13 11.70
CA ASN A 173 -1.89 -0.50 10.83
C ASN A 173 -2.82 -1.52 10.13
N GLY A 174 -2.67 -2.82 10.43
CA GLY A 174 -3.52 -3.90 9.93
C GLY A 174 -3.38 -4.22 8.45
N ILE A 175 -2.28 -3.74 7.83
CA ILE A 175 -1.93 -4.00 6.43
C ILE A 175 -1.31 -5.38 6.30
N ILE A 176 -0.36 -5.74 7.16
CA ILE A 176 0.18 -7.11 7.21
C ILE A 176 -0.57 -7.88 8.28
N ARG A 177 -1.22 -8.98 7.89
CA ARG A 177 -1.85 -9.94 8.82
C ARG A 177 -1.16 -11.29 8.67
N ASN A 178 -0.23 -11.55 9.56
CA ASN A 178 0.47 -12.83 9.65
C ASN A 178 -0.20 -13.71 10.71
N THR A 179 -0.57 -14.93 10.32
CA THR A 179 -1.04 -15.95 11.28
C THR A 179 0.02 -17.00 11.60
N ILE A 180 1.11 -17.06 10.82
CA ILE A 180 2.14 -18.12 10.90
C ILE A 180 3.56 -17.54 10.97
N PHE A 181 3.83 -16.47 10.23
CA PHE A 181 5.18 -15.92 10.07
C PHE A 181 5.53 -14.96 11.20
N ASP A 182 6.77 -14.95 11.68
CA ASP A 182 7.32 -13.85 12.49
C ASP A 182 7.74 -12.67 11.58
N ASP A 183 8.09 -11.53 12.19
CA ASP A 183 8.46 -10.30 11.46
C ASP A 183 9.63 -10.54 10.49
N LYS A 184 10.60 -11.35 10.93
CA LYS A 184 11.79 -11.70 10.15
C LYS A 184 11.44 -12.58 8.94
N ASN A 185 10.59 -13.59 9.11
CA ASN A 185 10.18 -14.46 8.02
C ASN A 185 9.26 -13.74 7.03
N VAL A 186 8.46 -12.77 7.47
CA VAL A 186 7.73 -11.88 6.56
C VAL A 186 8.71 -11.11 5.66
N LEU A 187 9.77 -10.54 6.24
CA LEU A 187 10.80 -9.83 5.48
C LEU A 187 11.50 -10.76 4.48
N CYS A 188 11.89 -11.96 4.91
CA CYS A 188 12.51 -12.97 4.05
C CYS A 188 11.59 -13.37 2.89
N TYR A 189 10.31 -13.59 3.17
CA TYR A 189 9.35 -13.98 2.15
C TYR A 189 9.10 -12.87 1.11
N VAL A 190 9.03 -11.62 1.52
CA VAL A 190 8.93 -10.48 0.58
C VAL A 190 10.19 -10.38 -0.29
N GLN A 191 11.37 -10.64 0.28
CA GLN A 191 12.61 -10.70 -0.46
C GLN A 191 12.62 -11.85 -1.47
N GLU A 192 12.17 -13.05 -1.07
CA GLU A 192 11.99 -14.19 -1.98
C GLU A 192 11.04 -13.83 -3.14
N LEU A 193 9.86 -13.28 -2.84
CA LEU A 193 8.93 -12.82 -3.89
C LEU A 193 9.59 -11.82 -4.84
N LYS A 194 10.40 -10.89 -4.35
CA LYS A 194 11.13 -9.96 -5.20
C LYS A 194 12.14 -10.64 -6.11
N THR A 195 12.77 -11.74 -5.67
CA THR A 195 13.69 -12.53 -6.52
C THR A 195 12.99 -13.33 -7.61
N LEU A 196 11.69 -13.63 -7.44
CA LEU A 196 10.88 -14.28 -8.48
C LEU A 196 10.52 -13.32 -9.63
N ILE A 197 10.73 -12.01 -9.48
CA ILE A 197 10.33 -11.03 -10.47
C ILE A 197 11.54 -10.57 -11.27
N ASP A 198 11.42 -10.62 -12.60
CA ASP A 198 12.42 -10.08 -13.52
C ASP A 198 12.66 -8.58 -13.28
N ASP A 199 13.92 -8.20 -13.04
CA ASP A 199 14.33 -6.81 -12.77
C ASP A 199 14.20 -5.89 -13.99
N THR A 200 14.20 -6.45 -15.21
CA THR A 200 14.00 -5.71 -16.46
C THR A 200 12.53 -5.42 -16.75
N LEU A 201 11.63 -5.98 -15.92
CA LEU A 201 10.20 -5.89 -16.12
C LEU A 201 9.73 -4.43 -16.01
N ARG A 202 9.15 -3.94 -17.10
CA ARG A 202 8.53 -2.63 -17.19
C ARG A 202 7.32 -2.52 -16.25
N MET A 203 7.26 -1.43 -15.51
CA MET A 203 6.20 -1.14 -14.55
C MET A 203 5.10 -0.23 -15.11
N PRO A 204 3.85 -0.37 -14.61
CA PRO A 204 2.74 0.47 -15.03
C PRO A 204 2.93 1.95 -14.67
N ASN A 205 2.27 2.84 -15.43
CA ASN A 205 2.39 4.29 -15.26
C ASN A 205 1.84 4.76 -13.91
N GLU A 206 0.83 4.08 -13.38
CA GLU A 206 0.23 4.36 -12.08
C GLU A 206 1.28 4.28 -10.97
N LEU A 207 2.22 3.35 -11.10
CA LEU A 207 3.32 3.19 -10.15
C LEU A 207 4.34 4.33 -10.24
N VAL A 208 4.55 4.91 -11.43
CA VAL A 208 5.36 6.12 -11.62
C VAL A 208 4.73 7.30 -10.89
N ILE A 209 3.43 7.52 -11.10
CA ILE A 209 2.68 8.61 -10.46
C ILE A 209 2.69 8.43 -8.93
N LEU A 210 2.51 7.20 -8.45
CA LEU A 210 2.61 6.88 -7.02
C LEU A 210 3.99 7.26 -6.47
N LYS A 211 5.07 6.81 -7.13
CA LYS A 211 6.45 7.11 -6.75
C LYS A 211 6.70 8.61 -6.69
N GLU A 212 6.27 9.36 -7.70
CA GLU A 212 6.45 10.81 -7.75
C GLU A 212 5.76 11.52 -6.59
N LYS A 213 4.50 11.18 -6.31
CA LYS A 213 3.75 11.76 -5.18
C LYS A 213 4.40 11.47 -3.83
N VAL A 214 4.81 10.22 -3.60
CA VAL A 214 5.46 9.84 -2.34
C VAL A 214 6.79 10.59 -2.18
N MET A 215 7.60 10.65 -3.25
CA MET A 215 8.89 11.33 -3.22
C MET A 215 8.76 12.85 -3.06
N GLU A 216 7.75 13.47 -3.70
CA GLU A 216 7.48 14.89 -3.56
C GLU A 216 7.10 15.23 -2.12
N HIS A 217 6.20 14.45 -1.52
CA HIS A 217 5.81 14.62 -0.12
C HIS A 217 7.00 14.41 0.83
N HIS A 218 7.76 13.34 0.63
CA HIS A 218 8.91 13.00 1.47
C HIS A 218 10.02 14.07 1.41
N LYS A 219 10.22 14.72 0.26
CA LYS A 219 11.22 15.79 0.09
C LYS A 219 10.82 17.12 0.74
N LYS A 220 9.52 17.36 1.01
CA LYS A 220 9.06 18.60 1.62
C LYS A 220 9.50 18.67 3.09
N SER A 221 10.60 19.38 3.32
CA SER A 221 11.25 19.58 4.64
C SER A 221 10.29 20.02 5.74
N ILE A 222 9.25 20.80 5.40
CA ILE A 222 8.22 21.29 6.34
C ILE A 222 7.52 20.14 7.08
N TYR A 223 7.21 19.03 6.40
CA TYR A 223 6.53 17.90 7.05
C TYR A 223 7.46 17.08 7.94
N ARG A 224 8.75 17.02 7.61
CA ARG A 224 9.75 16.39 8.46
C ARG A 224 9.96 17.18 9.75
N VAL A 225 10.09 18.51 9.65
CA VAL A 225 10.19 19.41 10.81
C VAL A 225 8.92 19.34 11.65
N TYR A 226 7.74 19.33 11.02
CA TYR A 226 6.47 19.17 11.73
C TYR A 226 6.36 17.80 12.42
N GLY A 227 6.84 16.73 11.79
CA GLY A 227 6.83 15.39 12.37
C GLY A 227 7.74 15.26 13.59
N GLU A 228 8.95 15.81 13.52
CA GLU A 228 9.86 15.90 14.67
C GLU A 228 9.26 16.77 15.78
N PHE A 229 8.63 17.89 15.41
CA PHE A 229 7.92 18.74 16.36
C PHE A 229 6.78 18.00 17.05
N LYS A 230 5.90 17.33 16.29
CA LYS A 230 4.78 16.56 16.86
C LYS A 230 5.29 15.44 17.78
N LYS A 231 6.31 14.69 17.36
CA LYS A 231 6.88 13.59 18.18
C LYS A 231 7.50 14.10 19.48
N ARG A 232 8.15 15.27 19.45
CA ARG A 232 8.87 15.82 20.62
C ARG A 232 7.98 16.64 21.54
N TYR A 233 7.08 17.46 20.98
CA TYR A 233 6.25 18.40 21.71
C TYR A 233 4.88 17.82 22.05
N CYS A 234 4.19 17.14 21.12
CA CYS A 234 2.85 16.58 21.39
C CYS A 234 2.89 15.24 22.15
N SER A 235 4.03 14.54 22.18
CA SER A 235 4.18 13.33 23.01
C SER A 235 4.29 13.65 24.51
N ASN A 236 4.73 14.87 24.85
CA ASN A 236 4.85 15.32 26.24
C ASN A 236 3.87 16.45 26.53
N THR A 237 2.76 16.11 27.20
CA THR A 237 1.67 17.01 27.58
C THR A 237 2.16 18.26 28.33
N TRP A 238 3.22 18.15 29.13
CA TRP A 238 3.79 19.27 29.89
C TRP A 238 4.41 20.34 28.99
N ILE A 239 5.06 19.91 27.89
CA ILE A 239 5.65 20.82 26.93
C ILE A 239 4.54 21.59 26.20
N VAL A 240 3.44 20.91 25.83
CA VAL A 240 2.28 21.57 25.21
C VAL A 240 1.69 22.65 26.12
N ILE A 241 1.48 22.34 27.40
CA ILE A 241 0.96 23.31 28.37
C ILE A 241 1.90 24.51 28.51
N SER A 242 3.22 24.26 28.54
CA SER A 242 4.24 25.31 28.65
C SER A 242 4.25 26.23 27.43
N VAL A 243 4.10 25.67 26.23
CA VAL A 243 4.01 26.44 24.98
C VAL A 243 2.74 27.30 24.96
N ILE A 244 1.59 26.76 25.37
CA ILE A 244 0.32 27.52 25.45
C ILE A 244 0.44 28.67 26.46
N ALA A 245 1.02 28.41 27.63
CA ALA A 245 1.26 29.44 28.64
C ALA A 245 2.19 30.55 28.11
N GLY A 246 3.25 30.18 27.40
CA GLY A 246 4.16 31.14 26.75
C GLY A 246 3.47 32.02 25.70
N ILE A 247 2.61 31.42 24.85
CA ILE A 247 1.84 32.19 23.86
C ILE A 247 0.87 33.15 24.54
N LEU A 248 0.16 32.70 25.58
CA LEU A 248 -0.75 33.56 26.35
C LEU A 248 -0.01 34.75 26.98
N LEU A 249 1.14 34.50 27.60
CA LEU A 249 1.98 35.55 28.19
C LEU A 249 2.50 36.53 27.13
N PHE A 250 2.89 36.02 25.96
CA PHE A 250 3.35 36.84 24.85
C PHE A 250 2.24 37.75 24.30
N VAL A 251 1.03 37.20 24.12
CA VAL A 251 -0.14 37.99 23.69
C VAL A 251 -0.50 39.04 24.74
N LEU A 252 -0.48 38.67 26.02
CA LEU A 252 -0.78 39.57 27.11
C LEU A 252 0.23 40.73 27.19
N THR A 253 1.53 40.43 27.10
CA THR A 253 2.60 41.44 27.11
C THR A 253 2.55 42.33 25.86
N PHE A 254 2.21 41.78 24.70
CA PHE A 254 2.01 42.56 23.48
C PHE A 254 0.86 43.57 23.64
N ILE A 255 -0.29 43.11 24.14
CA ILE A 255 -1.44 43.97 24.45
C ILE A 255 -1.03 45.06 25.45
N GLN A 256 -0.36 44.69 26.54
CA GLN A 256 0.11 45.62 27.56
C GLN A 256 1.05 46.69 26.98
N THR A 257 1.96 46.29 26.07
CA THR A 257 2.91 47.20 25.41
C THR A 257 2.19 48.18 24.48
N VAL A 258 1.21 47.72 23.72
CA VAL A 258 0.40 48.56 22.82
C VAL A 258 -0.43 49.57 23.62
N TYR A 259 -1.09 49.15 24.70
CA TYR A 259 -1.83 50.08 25.56
C TYR A 259 -0.91 51.06 26.29
N GLY A 260 0.27 50.61 26.75
CA GLY A 260 1.26 51.47 27.39
C GLY A 260 1.75 52.58 26.46
N THR A 261 2.13 52.22 25.23
CA THR A 261 2.59 53.18 24.21
C THR A 261 1.49 54.14 23.77
N LEU A 262 0.24 53.67 23.59
CA LEU A 262 -0.90 54.53 23.29
C LEU A 262 -1.21 55.51 24.42
N SER A 263 -1.08 55.12 25.69
CA SER A 263 -1.29 56.03 26.82
C SER A 263 -0.21 57.12 26.89
N TYR A 264 1.03 56.77 26.52
CA TYR A 264 2.17 57.70 26.54
C TYR A 264 2.07 58.80 25.45
N TYR A 265 1.45 58.49 24.31
CA TYR A 265 1.24 59.46 23.23
C TYR A 265 -0.02 60.34 23.40
N LYS A 266 -0.91 59.98 24.33
CA LYS A 266 -2.16 60.71 24.57
C LYS A 266 -2.05 61.75 25.69
N GLN A 267 -0.85 61.93 26.22
CA GLN A 267 -0.48 62.83 27.31
C GLN A 267 0.52 63.86 26.80
#